data_AF-A0A939K023-F1
#
_entry.id   AF-A0A939K023-F1
#
_cell.length_a   1.000
_cell.length_b   1.000
_cell.length_c   1.000
_cell.angle_alpha   90.00
_cell.angle_beta   90.00
_cell.angle_gamma   90.00
#
_symmetry.space_group_name_H-M   'P 1'
#
loop_
_entity.id
_entity.type
_entity.pdbx_description
1 polymer ?
#
loop_
_entity_poly.entity_id
_entity_poly.type
_entity_poly.pdbx_seq_one_letter_code
_entity_poly.pdbx_strand_id
1 'polypeptide(L)'
;MKPFSLIFAVVFVLFAAVQYNDPDPQVWIPIYAFAAIGCIMAYAGLGRPWFFIAMALVYGGAAIWQWPPAFEGFLLNEVGMKTVNIELAREAGGLAICAIVMGTLAWLTRKR
;
A
#
# COMPACT_ATOMS: atom_id res chain seq x y z
N MET A 1 2.23 -12.62 -13.54
CA MET A 1 3.25 -12.42 -12.48
C MET A 1 4.17 -11.26 -12.82
N LYS A 2 5.14 -11.42 -13.74
CA LYS A 2 6.12 -10.36 -14.04
C LYS A 2 5.49 -9.01 -14.45
N PRO A 3 4.48 -8.95 -15.34
CA PRO A 3 3.83 -7.69 -15.68
C PRO A 3 3.12 -7.07 -14.47
N PHE A 4 2.35 -7.87 -13.73
CA PHE A 4 1.66 -7.44 -12.50
C PHE A 4 2.64 -6.86 -11.47
N SER A 5 3.72 -7.58 -11.17
CA SER A 5 4.76 -7.13 -10.24
C SER A 5 5.40 -5.82 -10.70
N LEU A 6 5.74 -5.69 -11.98
CA LEU A 6 6.38 -4.46 -12.48
C LEU A 6 5.42 -3.26 -12.47
N ILE A 7 4.17 -3.46 -12.88
CA ILE A 7 3.14 -2.41 -12.84
C ILE A 7 2.98 -1.89 -11.41
N PHE A 8 2.80 -2.78 -10.44
CA PHE A 8 2.61 -2.37 -9.05
C PHE A 8 3.88 -1.82 -8.40
N ALA A 9 5.07 -2.25 -8.83
CA ALA A 9 6.31 -1.59 -8.42
C ALA A 9 6.32 -0.12 -8.83
N VAL A 10 5.98 0.19 -10.09
CA VAL A 10 5.90 1.57 -10.59
C VAL A 10 4.80 2.34 -9.85
N VAL A 11 3.62 1.76 -9.67
CA VAL A 11 2.51 2.40 -8.95
C VAL A 11 2.92 2.76 -7.51
N PHE A 12 3.58 1.88 -6.78
CA PHE A 12 4.01 2.18 -5.42
C PHE A 12 5.14 3.21 -5.35
N VAL A 13 6.03 3.25 -6.35
CA VAL A 13 7.00 4.35 -6.48
C VAL A 13 6.27 5.68 -6.71
N LEU A 14 5.23 5.70 -7.55
CA LEU A 14 4.42 6.89 -7.75
C LEU A 14 3.67 7.30 -6.47
N PHE A 15 3.15 6.34 -5.71
CA PHE A 15 2.52 6.63 -4.41
C PHE A 15 3.54 7.27 -3.47
N ALA A 16 4.75 6.70 -3.33
CA ALA A 16 5.83 7.30 -2.56
C ALA A 16 6.18 8.71 -3.03
N ALA A 17 6.21 8.95 -4.35
CA ALA A 17 6.50 10.29 -4.89
C ALA A 17 5.42 11.32 -4.55
N VAL A 18 4.14 10.93 -4.52
CA VAL A 18 3.05 11.85 -4.16
C VAL A 18 3.11 12.24 -2.68
N GLN A 19 3.66 11.38 -1.82
CA GLN A 19 3.76 11.61 -0.36
C GLN A 19 4.68 12.75 0.05
N TYR A 20 5.55 13.26 -0.84
CA TYR A 20 6.30 14.50 -0.56
C TYR A 20 5.40 15.72 -0.29
N ASN A 21 4.11 15.64 -0.66
CA ASN A 21 3.13 16.71 -0.42
C ASN A 21 2.31 16.49 0.87
N ASP A 22 2.43 15.35 1.54
CA ASP A 22 1.73 15.06 2.79
C ASP A 22 2.56 15.58 4.00
N PRO A 23 1.94 15.79 5.18
CA PRO A 23 2.60 16.39 6.35
C PRO A 23 3.66 15.48 7.02
N ASP A 24 3.62 14.17 6.78
CA ASP A 24 4.46 13.14 7.40
C ASP A 24 5.15 12.21 6.36
N PRO A 25 5.88 12.77 5.38
CA PRO A 25 6.48 12.02 4.27
C PRO A 25 7.47 10.95 4.74
N GLN A 26 8.14 11.18 5.87
CA GLN A 26 9.10 10.25 6.46
C GLN A 26 8.49 8.92 6.88
N VAL A 27 7.16 8.84 7.05
CA VAL A 27 6.46 7.60 7.40
C VAL A 27 5.95 6.91 6.12
N TRP A 28 5.23 7.65 5.27
CA TRP A 28 4.54 7.07 4.12
C TRP A 28 5.46 6.72 2.95
N ILE A 29 6.53 7.47 2.72
CA ILE A 29 7.50 7.16 1.66
C ILE A 29 8.14 5.78 1.90
N PRO A 30 8.70 5.46 3.09
CA PRO A 30 9.22 4.12 3.37
C PRO A 30 8.18 3.01 3.25
N ILE A 31 6.93 3.24 3.67
CA ILE A 31 5.84 2.26 3.56
C ILE A 31 5.63 1.86 2.09
N TYR A 32 5.42 2.84 1.21
CA TYR A 32 5.20 2.54 -0.21
C TYR A 32 6.47 2.03 -0.90
N ALA A 33 7.66 2.54 -0.51
CA ALA A 33 8.93 2.03 -1.03
C ALA A 33 9.13 0.55 -0.67
N PHE A 34 8.77 0.13 0.53
CA PHE A 34 8.87 -1.27 0.94
C PHE A 34 7.90 -2.17 0.16
N ALA A 35 6.68 -1.68 -0.12
CA ALA A 35 5.76 -2.36 -1.03
C ALA A 35 6.33 -2.48 -2.46
N ALA A 36 6.96 -1.42 -2.98
CA ALA A 36 7.62 -1.44 -4.29
C ALA A 36 8.77 -2.45 -4.35
N ILE A 37 9.60 -2.52 -3.29
CA ILE A 37 10.67 -3.52 -3.16
C ILE A 37 10.09 -4.93 -3.18
N GLY A 38 8.99 -5.19 -2.46
CA GLY A 38 8.29 -6.48 -2.50
C GLY A 38 7.87 -6.86 -3.93
N CYS A 39 7.33 -5.91 -4.69
CA CYS A 39 7.00 -6.11 -6.10
C CYS A 39 8.25 -6.45 -6.95
N ILE A 40 9.36 -5.73 -6.76
CA ILE A 40 10.63 -6.00 -7.47
C ILE A 40 11.19 -7.38 -7.11
N MET A 41 11.13 -7.78 -5.84
CA MET A 41 11.55 -9.12 -5.41
C MET A 41 10.73 -10.23 -6.08
N ALA A 42 9.42 -10.03 -6.21
CA ALA A 42 8.54 -10.97 -6.93
C ALA A 42 8.89 -11.06 -8.42
N TYR A 43 9.18 -9.91 -9.05
CA TYR A 43 9.62 -9.84 -10.45
C TYR A 43 10.94 -10.59 -10.67
N ALA A 44 11.93 -10.35 -9.81
CA ALA A 44 13.24 -10.99 -9.83
C ALA A 44 13.20 -12.48 -9.47
N GLY A 45 12.09 -12.98 -8.92
CA GLY A 45 11.95 -14.36 -8.47
C GLY A 45 12.67 -14.67 -7.16
N LEU A 46 13.00 -13.65 -6.37
CA LEU A 46 13.68 -13.77 -5.07
C LEU A 46 12.69 -13.90 -3.90
N GLY A 47 11.43 -13.50 -4.09
CA GLY A 47 10.42 -13.50 -3.04
C GLY A 47 9.79 -14.87 -2.79
N ARG A 48 9.69 -15.27 -1.51
CA ARG A 48 9.01 -16.49 -1.07
C ARG A 48 7.55 -16.19 -0.67
N PRO A 49 6.59 -17.11 -0.87
CA PRO A 49 5.18 -16.85 -0.57
C PRO A 49 4.91 -16.39 0.87
N TRP A 50 5.59 -16.99 1.86
CA TRP A 50 5.41 -16.63 3.27
C TRP A 50 5.78 -15.17 3.57
N PHE A 51 6.78 -14.61 2.88
CA PHE A 51 7.22 -13.24 3.07
C PHE A 51 6.15 -12.26 2.60
N PHE A 52 5.55 -12.53 1.44
CA PHE A 52 4.44 -11.74 0.93
C PHE A 52 3.17 -11.88 1.77
N ILE A 53 2.91 -13.06 2.36
CA ILE A 53 1.82 -13.24 3.34
C ILE A 53 2.07 -12.36 4.56
N ALA A 54 3.28 -12.37 5.11
CA ALA A 54 3.63 -11.54 6.27
C ALA A 54 3.44 -10.05 5.97
N MET A 55 3.92 -9.56 4.82
CA MET A 55 3.69 -8.18 4.39
C MET A 55 2.20 -7.86 4.23
N ALA A 56 1.42 -8.77 3.63
CA ALA A 56 -0.02 -8.58 3.45
C ALA A 56 -0.75 -8.47 4.80
N LEU A 57 -0.38 -9.29 5.78
CA LEU A 57 -0.96 -9.24 7.13
C LEU A 57 -0.56 -7.96 7.88
N VAL A 58 0.70 -7.52 7.77
CA VAL A 58 1.17 -6.28 8.39
C VAL A 58 0.44 -5.07 7.80
N TYR A 59 0.38 -4.95 6.46
CA TYR A 59 -0.34 -3.86 5.82
C TYR A 59 -1.84 -3.93 6.08
N GLY A 60 -2.44 -5.12 6.07
CA GLY A 60 -3.86 -5.30 6.35
C GLY A 60 -4.22 -4.92 7.78
N GLY A 61 -3.41 -5.37 8.76
CA GLY A 61 -3.56 -4.98 10.15
C GLY A 61 -3.38 -3.47 10.37
N ALA A 62 -2.38 -2.87 9.72
CA ALA A 62 -2.17 -1.42 9.76
C ALA A 62 -3.33 -0.65 9.12
N ALA A 63 -3.90 -1.15 8.01
CA ALA A 63 -5.06 -0.54 7.36
C ALA A 63 -6.29 -0.54 8.27
N ILE A 64 -6.52 -1.63 8.99
CA ILE A 64 -7.61 -1.73 9.97
C ILE A 64 -7.36 -0.78 11.15
N TRP A 65 -6.12 -0.71 11.62
CA TRP A 65 -5.74 0.15 12.74
C TRP A 65 -5.82 1.65 12.41
N GLN A 66 -5.46 2.03 11.17
CA GLN A 66 -5.51 3.41 10.67
C GLN A 66 -6.92 3.84 10.24
N TRP A 67 -7.91 2.93 10.25
CA TRP A 67 -9.25 3.24 9.79
C TRP A 67 -9.88 4.38 10.62
N PRO A 68 -10.52 5.38 9.99
CA PRO A 68 -11.07 6.51 10.71
C PRO A 68 -12.21 6.11 11.65
N PRO A 69 -12.37 6.79 12.81
CA PRO A 69 -13.51 6.57 13.70
C PRO A 69 -14.86 6.83 13.04
N ALA A 70 -14.92 7.78 12.10
CA ALA A 70 -16.07 8.05 11.26
C ALA A 70 -15.64 8.11 9.79
N PHE A 71 -16.23 7.27 8.95
CA PHE A 71 -15.89 7.27 7.53
C PHE A 71 -16.62 8.40 6.79
N GLU A 72 -15.85 9.40 6.36
CA GLU A 72 -16.35 10.56 5.61
C GLU A 72 -16.08 10.45 4.09
N GLY A 73 -15.46 9.35 3.65
CA GLY A 73 -15.02 9.15 2.27
C GLY A 73 -13.51 9.33 2.08
N PHE A 74 -13.07 9.16 0.84
CA PHE A 74 -11.66 9.30 0.44
C PHE A 74 -11.33 10.63 -0.25
N LEU A 75 -12.37 11.38 -0.65
CA LEU A 75 -12.26 12.66 -1.34
C LEU A 75 -12.43 13.81 -0.36
N LEU A 76 -12.17 15.03 -0.83
CA LEU A 76 -12.44 16.24 -0.05
C LEU A 76 -13.92 16.30 0.35
N ASN A 77 -14.19 16.91 1.50
CA ASN A 77 -15.57 17.12 1.95
C ASN A 77 -16.31 18.11 1.03
N GLU A 78 -17.60 18.35 1.31
CA GLU A 78 -18.47 19.21 0.50
C GLU A 78 -17.96 20.65 0.33
N VAL A 79 -17.11 21.12 1.25
CA VAL A 79 -16.52 22.47 1.24
C VAL A 79 -15.08 22.45 0.68
N GLY A 80 -14.61 21.31 0.17
CA GLY A 80 -13.28 21.16 -0.44
C GLY A 80 -12.14 20.99 0.56
N MET A 81 -12.40 20.68 1.83
CA MET A 81 -11.37 20.47 2.86
C MET A 81 -11.09 18.98 3.09
N LYS A 82 -9.80 18.66 3.29
CA LYS A 82 -9.33 17.36 3.79
C LYS A 82 -9.49 17.38 5.32
N THR A 83 -10.44 16.60 5.84
CA THR A 83 -10.59 16.37 7.28
C THR A 83 -9.62 15.30 7.75
N VAL A 84 -9.41 15.20 9.06
CA VAL A 84 -8.59 14.14 9.67
C VAL A 84 -9.14 12.75 9.32
N ASN A 85 -10.47 12.58 9.31
CA ASN A 85 -11.10 11.32 8.96
C ASN A 85 -10.87 10.94 7.48
N ILE A 86 -10.90 11.92 6.58
CA ILE A 86 -10.57 11.70 5.15
C ILE A 86 -9.09 11.34 4.98
N GLU A 87 -8.19 11.97 5.74
CA GLU A 87 -6.76 11.63 5.75
C GLU A 87 -6.52 10.19 6.20
N LEU A 88 -7.06 9.82 7.37
CA LEU A 88 -7.01 8.46 7.89
C LEU A 88 -7.62 7.44 6.91
N ALA A 89 -8.76 7.77 6.28
CA ALA A 89 -9.35 6.92 5.25
C ALA A 89 -8.40 6.70 4.08
N ARG A 90 -7.79 7.76 3.55
CA ARG A 90 -6.84 7.69 2.42
C ARG A 90 -5.62 6.85 2.76
N GLU A 91 -5.05 7.06 3.94
CA GLU A 91 -3.91 6.32 4.46
C GLU A 91 -4.23 4.83 4.64
N ALA A 92 -5.36 4.52 5.30
CA ALA A 92 -5.87 3.17 5.45
C ALA A 92 -6.13 2.50 4.09
N GLY A 93 -6.68 3.25 3.12
CA GLY A 93 -6.89 2.78 1.75
C GLY A 93 -5.58 2.45 1.03
N GLY A 94 -4.55 3.29 1.17
CA GLY A 94 -3.23 3.02 0.63
C GLY A 94 -2.60 1.75 1.20
N LEU A 95 -2.71 1.56 2.52
CA LEU A 95 -2.26 0.35 3.21
C LEU A 95 -3.06 -0.89 2.76
N ALA A 96 -4.38 -0.77 2.58
CA ALA A 96 -5.22 -1.86 2.10
C ALA A 96 -4.83 -2.29 0.67
N ILE A 97 -4.52 -1.34 -0.22
CA ILE A 97 -4.01 -1.64 -1.56
C ILE A 97 -2.67 -2.40 -1.46
N CYS A 98 -1.76 -1.95 -0.60
CA CYS A 98 -0.50 -2.66 -0.36
C CYS A 98 -0.76 -4.11 0.10
N ALA A 99 -1.67 -4.30 1.05
CA ALA A 99 -2.04 -5.62 1.56
C ALA A 99 -2.58 -6.55 0.44
N ILE A 100 -3.50 -6.06 -0.37
CA ILE A 100 -4.11 -6.83 -1.48
C ILE A 100 -3.06 -7.23 -2.52
N VAL A 101 -2.17 -6.30 -2.88
CA VAL A 101 -1.11 -6.57 -3.85
C VAL A 101 -0.13 -7.61 -3.30
N MET A 102 0.31 -7.47 -2.05
CA MET A 102 1.20 -8.46 -1.42
C MET A 102 0.53 -9.84 -1.32
N GLY A 103 -0.75 -9.90 -0.93
CA GLY A 103 -1.51 -11.16 -0.92
C GLY A 103 -1.62 -11.80 -2.30
N THR A 104 -1.83 -10.98 -3.34
CA THR A 104 -1.85 -11.45 -4.74
C THR A 104 -0.48 -11.99 -5.16
N LEU A 105 0.62 -11.32 -4.79
CA LEU A 105 1.98 -11.79 -5.04
C LEU A 105 2.28 -13.11 -4.32
N ALA A 106 1.81 -13.28 -3.07
CA ALA A 106 1.93 -14.54 -2.34
C ALA A 106 1.27 -15.70 -3.08
N TRP A 107 0.03 -15.50 -3.55
CA TRP A 107 -0.71 -16.51 -4.29
C TRP A 107 -0.03 -16.86 -5.61
N LEU A 108 0.43 -15.83 -6.34
CA LEU A 108 1.09 -16.01 -7.62
C LEU A 108 2.45 -16.71 -7.48
N THR A 109 3.25 -16.37 -6.46
CA THR A 109 4.56 -16.98 -6.23
C THR A 109 4.50 -18.40 -5.70
N ARG A 110 3.40 -18.81 -5.06
CA ARG A 110 3.19 -20.21 -4.65
C ARG A 110 3.06 -21.17 -5.83
N LYS A 111 2.61 -20.69 -7.00
CA LYS A 111 2.39 -21.50 -8.21
C LYS A 111 3.67 -21.71 -9.04
N ARG A 112 4.82 -21.26 -8.55
CA ARG A 112 6.12 -21.40 -9.17
C ARG A 112 6.87 -22.56 -8.55
#